data_AF-A0AAU0N1Z8-F1
#
_entry.id   AF-A0AAU0N1Z8-F1
#
_cell.length_a   1.000
_cell.length_b   1.000
_cell.length_c   1.000
_cell.angle_alpha   90.00
_cell.angle_beta   90.00
_cell.angle_gamma   90.00
#
_symmetry.space_group_name_H-M   'P 1'
#
loop_
_entity.id
_entity.type
_entity.pdbx_description
1 polymer ?
#
loop_
_entity_poly.entity_id
_entity_poly.type
_entity_poly.pdbx_seq_one_letter_code
_entity_poly.pdbx_strand_id
1 'polypeptide(L)'
;MAEIIFYVGLGIFIIGGIGLLIAAFRTGILWGLAVLLIAPVSIIYLIVHWQDAKGPFKLQLLGILVILGLAYANGGLELPGSVSSSFSNLNVLRPENSNFYSSNLSSPHFKCDGRQHCSQMTSREEAVFFIRNCPNTKMDGDNDGVPCENDSRF
;
A
#
# COMPACT_ATOMS: atom_id res chain seq x y z
N MET A 1 -11.65 -6.39 -15.27
CA MET A 1 -11.20 -5.38 -16.26
C MET A 1 -9.90 -4.71 -15.81
N ALA A 2 -9.75 -4.35 -14.53
CA ALA A 2 -8.52 -3.80 -13.96
C ALA A 2 -7.27 -4.69 -14.16
N GLU A 3 -7.38 -6.02 -14.03
CA GLU A 3 -6.28 -6.96 -14.31
C GLU A 3 -5.68 -6.77 -15.71
N ILE A 4 -6.53 -6.67 -16.73
CA ILE A 4 -6.09 -6.48 -18.13
C ILE A 4 -5.36 -5.15 -18.28
N ILE A 5 -5.86 -4.09 -17.63
CA ILE A 5 -5.26 -2.75 -17.65
C ILE A 5 -3.89 -2.77 -16.96
N PHE A 6 -3.75 -3.52 -15.86
CA PHE A 6 -2.46 -3.71 -15.20
C PHE A 6 -1.44 -4.39 -16.12
N TYR A 7 -1.81 -5.50 -16.78
CA TYR A 7 -0.92 -6.18 -17.72
C TYR A 7 -0.57 -5.32 -18.94
N VAL A 8 -1.52 -4.53 -19.45
CA VAL A 8 -1.26 -3.56 -20.53
C VAL A 8 -0.30 -2.47 -20.07
N GLY A 9 -0.48 -1.94 -18.85
CA GLY A 9 0.42 -0.97 -18.25
C GLY A 9 1.84 -1.51 -18.03
N LEU A 10 1.96 -2.73 -17.54
CA LEU A 10 3.24 -3.44 -17.40
C LEU A 10 3.90 -3.65 -18.76
N GLY A 11 3.14 -4.05 -19.78
CA GLY A 11 3.64 -4.18 -21.14
C GLY A 11 4.23 -2.88 -21.69
N ILE A 12 3.52 -1.75 -21.52
CA ILE A 12 4.00 -0.42 -21.96
C ILE A 12 5.27 -0.02 -21.18
N PHE A 13 5.32 -0.30 -19.88
CA PHE A 13 6.51 -0.03 -19.05
C PHE A 13 7.73 -0.82 -19.51
N ILE A 14 7.55 -2.12 -19.80
CA ILE A 14 8.62 -2.98 -20.32
C ILE A 14 9.08 -2.53 -21.69
N ILE A 15 8.17 -2.17 -22.61
CA ILE A 15 8.52 -1.65 -23.93
C ILE A 15 9.30 -0.33 -23.82
N GLY A 16 8.88 0.59 -22.94
CA GLY A 16 9.60 1.83 -22.66
C GLY A 16 11.00 1.59 -22.08
N GLY A 17 11.11 0.65 -21.13
CA GLY A 17 12.38 0.25 -20.53
C GLY A 17 13.34 -0.39 -21.54
N ILE A 18 12.84 -1.27 -22.41
CA ILE A 18 13.62 -1.86 -23.51
C ILE A 18 14.08 -0.77 -24.48
N GLY A 19 13.23 0.20 -24.82
CA GLY A 19 13.60 1.34 -25.65
C GLY A 19 14.70 2.21 -25.04
N LEU A 20 14.65 2.45 -23.73
CA LEU A 20 15.71 3.12 -22.98
C LEU A 20 17.01 2.30 -23.00
N LEU A 21 16.90 0.98 -22.83
CA LEU A 21 18.03 0.07 -22.85
C LEU A 21 18.74 0.08 -24.20
N ILE A 22 17.97 0.01 -25.30
CA ILE A 22 18.49 0.09 -26.67
C ILE A 22 19.20 1.44 -26.88
N ALA A 23 18.62 2.54 -26.42
CA ALA A 23 19.27 3.86 -26.50
C ALA A 23 20.59 3.91 -25.71
N ALA A 24 20.65 3.28 -24.53
CA ALA A 24 21.85 3.20 -23.68
C ALA A 24 22.95 2.33 -24.30
N PHE A 25 22.61 1.19 -24.90
CA PHE A 25 23.60 0.38 -25.63
C PHE A 25 24.11 1.09 -26.89
N ARG A 26 23.29 1.97 -27.49
CA ARG A 26 23.69 2.78 -28.66
C ARG A 26 24.73 3.85 -28.32
N THR A 27 24.72 4.38 -27.11
CA THR A 27 25.72 5.36 -26.63
C THR A 27 26.98 4.67 -26.08
N GLY A 28 26.84 3.45 -25.56
CA GLY A 28 27.96 2.57 -25.31
C GLY A 28 27.59 1.32 -24.51
N ILE A 29 28.37 0.25 -24.68
CA ILE A 29 28.17 -1.02 -23.98
C ILE A 29 28.23 -0.85 -22.45
N LEU A 30 29.10 0.02 -21.96
CA LEU A 30 29.21 0.31 -20.52
C LEU A 30 27.97 1.03 -19.96
N TRP A 31 27.39 1.96 -20.72
CA TRP A 31 26.16 2.65 -20.33
C TRP A 31 24.95 1.71 -20.33
N GLY A 32 24.83 0.85 -21.34
CA GLY A 32 23.79 -0.18 -21.38
C GLY A 32 23.90 -1.17 -20.21
N LEU A 33 25.11 -1.64 -19.90
CA LEU A 33 25.35 -2.55 -18.77
C LEU A 33 25.05 -1.87 -17.42
N ALA A 34 25.45 -0.60 -17.25
CA ALA A 34 25.21 0.16 -16.03
C ALA A 34 23.72 0.42 -15.79
N VAL A 35 22.95 0.75 -16.82
CA VAL A 35 21.49 0.92 -16.75
C VAL A 35 20.79 -0.41 -16.42
N LEU A 36 21.32 -1.54 -16.92
CA LEU A 36 20.76 -2.88 -16.67
C LEU A 36 21.04 -3.40 -15.25
N LEU A 37 22.25 -3.19 -14.73
CA LEU A 37 22.67 -3.70 -13.42
C LEU A 37 22.32 -2.76 -12.26
N ILE A 38 22.22 -1.46 -12.52
CA ILE A 38 22.08 -0.45 -11.47
C ILE A 38 20.85 0.40 -11.77
N ALA A 39 19.72 0.04 -11.16
CA ALA A 39 18.43 0.72 -11.31
C ALA A 39 18.50 2.27 -11.25
N PRO A 40 19.22 2.91 -10.30
CA PRO A 40 19.28 4.37 -10.25
C PRO A 40 20.07 5.02 -11.41
N VAL A 41 20.94 4.27 -12.09
CA VAL A 41 21.72 4.80 -13.24
C VAL A 41 20.83 5.09 -14.44
N SER A 42 19.69 4.42 -14.57
CA SER A 42 18.68 4.71 -15.61
C SER A 42 18.21 6.17 -15.57
N ILE A 43 18.04 6.72 -14.36
CA ILE A 43 17.60 8.11 -14.14
C ILE A 43 18.73 9.08 -14.50
N ILE A 44 19.96 8.76 -14.11
CA ILE A 44 21.15 9.58 -14.44
C ILE A 44 21.35 9.63 -15.96
N TYR A 45 21.26 8.48 -16.64
CA TYR A 45 21.38 8.39 -18.08
C TYR A 45 20.33 9.25 -18.80
N LEU A 46 19.09 9.23 -18.30
CA LEU A 46 17.99 10.01 -18.86
C LEU A 46 18.23 11.53 -18.76
N ILE A 47 18.81 11.99 -17.67
CA ILE A 47 19.17 13.41 -17.47
C ILE A 47 20.32 13.81 -18.39
N VAL A 48 21.37 12.98 -18.49
CA VAL A 48 22.58 13.30 -19.25
C VAL A 48 22.35 13.18 -20.76
N HIS A 49 21.65 12.13 -21.21
CA HIS A 49 21.41 11.82 -22.62
C HIS A 49 19.96 12.10 -23.02
N TRP A 50 19.44 13.24 -22.56
CA TRP A 50 18.04 13.64 -22.77
C TRP A 50 17.63 13.64 -24.26
N GLN A 51 18.53 13.99 -25.18
CA GLN A 51 18.21 14.06 -26.61
C GLN A 51 17.88 12.70 -27.23
N ASP A 52 18.52 11.63 -26.76
CA ASP A 52 18.27 10.26 -27.21
C ASP A 52 17.17 9.58 -26.38
N ALA A 53 17.01 9.98 -25.11
CA ALA A 53 16.08 9.36 -24.16
C ALA A 53 14.64 9.92 -24.18
N LYS A 54 14.41 11.10 -24.78
CA LYS A 54 13.09 11.75 -24.81
C LYS A 54 11.99 10.94 -25.50
N GLY A 55 12.33 10.07 -26.44
CA GLY A 55 11.39 9.17 -27.13
C GLY A 55 10.76 8.15 -26.17
N PRO A 56 11.55 7.22 -25.61
CA PRO A 56 11.05 6.22 -24.67
C PRO A 56 10.43 6.84 -23.41
N PHE A 57 10.95 7.97 -22.92
CA PHE A 57 10.39 8.66 -21.75
C PHE A 57 8.98 9.18 -21.99
N LYS A 58 8.70 9.78 -23.16
CA LYS A 58 7.35 10.24 -23.51
C LYS A 58 6.35 9.09 -23.61
N LEU A 59 6.78 7.95 -24.14
CA LEU A 59 5.95 6.75 -24.24
C LEU A 59 5.60 6.20 -22.84
N GLN A 60 6.57 6.19 -21.94
CA GLN A 60 6.40 5.73 -20.56
C GLN A 60 5.49 6.68 -19.75
N LEU A 61 5.64 7.98 -19.93
CA LEU A 61 4.77 9.01 -19.33
C LEU A 61 3.34 8.89 -19.84
N LEU A 62 3.14 8.65 -21.14
CA LEU A 62 1.81 8.44 -21.73
C LEU A 62 1.13 7.19 -21.14
N GLY A 63 1.86 6.09 -20.99
CA GLY A 63 1.35 4.88 -20.34
C GLY A 63 0.89 5.13 -18.90
N ILE A 64 1.71 5.83 -18.12
CA ILE A 64 1.36 6.21 -16.73
C ILE A 64 0.13 7.11 -16.70
N LEU A 65 0.04 8.10 -17.60
CA LEU A 65 -1.09 9.02 -17.68
C LEU A 65 -2.39 8.29 -18.03
N VAL A 66 -2.35 7.31 -18.93
CA VAL A 66 -3.50 6.46 -19.27
C VAL A 66 -3.94 5.62 -18.06
N ILE A 67 -2.99 5.01 -17.35
CA ILE A 67 -3.28 4.20 -16.14
C ILE A 67 -3.92 5.07 -15.05
N LEU A 68 -3.36 6.26 -14.80
CA LEU A 68 -3.87 7.19 -13.79
C LEU A 68 -5.23 7.79 -14.18
N GLY A 69 -5.43 8.14 -15.45
CA GLY A 69 -6.69 8.67 -15.95
C GLY A 69 -7.83 7.65 -15.85
N LEU A 70 -7.55 6.38 -16.16
CA LEU A 70 -8.50 5.29 -15.98
C LEU A 70 -8.75 4.97 -14.51
N ALA A 71 -7.72 4.98 -13.66
CA ALA A 71 -7.89 4.82 -12.21
C ALA A 71 -8.80 5.92 -11.61
N TYR A 72 -8.59 7.18 -12.02
CA TYR A 72 -9.44 8.29 -11.60
C TYR A 72 -10.89 8.12 -12.06
N ALA A 73 -11.11 7.67 -13.31
CA ALA A 73 -12.45 7.42 -13.84
C ALA A 73 -13.18 6.26 -13.14
N ASN A 74 -12.45 5.31 -12.54
CA ASN A 74 -13.02 4.16 -11.81
C ASN A 74 -13.03 4.37 -10.28
N GLY A 75 -12.71 5.56 -9.78
CA GLY A 75 -12.74 5.87 -8.34
C GLY A 75 -11.53 5.36 -7.54
N GLY A 76 -10.45 4.94 -8.19
CA GLY A 76 -9.23 4.49 -7.54
C GLY A 76 -8.36 3.56 -8.41
N LEU A 77 -7.15 3.27 -7.94
CA LEU A 77 -6.23 2.35 -8.59
C LEU A 77 -6.52 0.93 -8.07
N GLU A 78 -7.31 0.14 -8.81
CA GLU A 78 -7.56 -1.27 -8.50
C GLU A 78 -6.29 -2.10 -8.81
N LEU A 79 -5.45 -2.28 -7.80
CA LEU A 79 -4.25 -3.12 -7.89
C LEU A 79 -4.62 -4.61 -7.77
N PRO A 80 -4.10 -5.49 -8.64
CA PRO A 80 -4.17 -6.93 -8.43
C PRO A 80 -3.65 -7.32 -7.04
N GLY A 81 -4.31 -8.26 -6.35
CA GLY A 81 -3.85 -8.74 -5.04
C GLY A 81 -2.41 -9.30 -5.04
N SER A 82 -1.93 -9.74 -6.20
CA SER A 82 -0.57 -10.25 -6.43
C SER A 82 0.53 -9.18 -6.38
N VAL A 83 0.22 -7.92 -6.69
CA VAL A 83 1.20 -6.81 -6.60
C VAL A 83 1.24 -6.23 -5.19
N SER A 84 0.08 -6.12 -4.53
CA SER A 84 -0.02 -5.67 -3.14
C SER A 84 0.84 -6.52 -2.20
N SER A 85 0.84 -7.84 -2.39
CA SER A 85 1.67 -8.78 -1.62
C SER A 85 3.19 -8.68 -1.92
N SER A 86 3.59 -8.23 -3.11
CA SER A 86 5.00 -8.01 -3.46
C SER A 86 5.55 -6.69 -2.90
N PHE A 87 4.75 -5.61 -2.90
CA PHE A 87 5.14 -4.33 -2.28
C PHE A 87 5.10 -4.36 -0.75
N SER A 88 4.26 -5.23 -0.16
CA SER A 88 4.26 -5.51 1.28
C SER A 88 5.61 -6.06 1.80
N ASN A 89 6.48 -6.55 0.91
CA ASN A 89 7.79 -7.09 1.25
C ASN A 89 8.96 -6.09 1.01
N LEU A 90 8.70 -4.90 0.43
CA LEU A 90 9.71 -3.86 0.26
C LEU A 90 9.62 -2.83 1.40
N ASN A 91 10.31 -3.13 2.51
CA ASN A 91 10.50 -2.22 3.64
C ASN A 91 11.47 -1.05 3.30
N VAL A 92 11.18 -0.23 2.30
CA VAL A 92 12.06 0.88 1.87
C VAL A 92 11.76 2.21 2.59
N LEU A 93 10.73 2.26 3.46
CA LEU A 93 10.42 3.42 4.30
C LEU A 93 10.26 3.05 5.79
N ARG A 94 11.13 2.17 6.33
CA ARG A 94 11.24 2.02 7.77
C ARG A 94 12.59 2.60 8.23
N PRO A 95 12.61 3.75 8.94
CA PRO A 95 13.83 4.19 9.59
C PRO A 95 14.23 3.12 10.61
N GLU A 96 15.52 2.82 10.60
CA GLU A 96 16.21 1.99 11.57
C GLU A 96 16.07 2.63 12.97
N ASN A 97 15.10 2.15 13.76
CA ASN A 97 15.18 2.23 15.21
C ASN A 97 14.50 1.02 15.83
N SER A 98 15.25 -0.08 15.85
CA SER A 98 15.00 -1.21 16.72
C SER A 98 15.28 -0.81 18.16
N ASN A 99 14.24 -0.44 18.91
CA ASN A 99 13.96 -0.95 20.25
C ASN A 99 12.67 -0.32 20.81
N PHE A 100 11.79 -1.19 21.30
CA PHE A 100 10.58 -0.90 22.09
C PHE A 100 9.28 -0.57 21.32
N TYR A 101 8.65 -1.62 20.80
CA TYR A 101 7.26 -2.03 21.12
C TYR A 101 6.91 -3.19 20.16
N SER A 102 7.28 -4.40 20.57
CA SER A 102 6.57 -5.60 20.11
C SER A 102 5.23 -5.61 20.84
N SER A 103 4.26 -4.83 20.35
CA SER A 103 2.87 -5.14 20.67
C SER A 103 2.48 -6.25 19.72
N ASN A 104 2.50 -7.49 20.23
CA ASN A 104 1.68 -8.57 19.73
C ASN A 104 0.31 -8.00 19.34
N LEU A 105 0.09 -7.78 18.04
CA LEU A 105 -1.23 -7.58 17.46
C LEU A 105 -1.89 -8.97 17.36
N SER A 106 -1.92 -9.69 18.48
CA SER A 106 -2.94 -10.68 18.71
C SER A 106 -4.20 -9.86 18.92
N SER A 107 -5.05 -9.80 17.89
CA SER A 107 -6.41 -9.29 18.04
C SER A 107 -6.99 -9.90 19.33
N PRO A 108 -7.32 -9.10 20.36
CA PRO A 108 -7.80 -9.67 21.61
C PRO A 108 -9.11 -10.40 21.31
N HIS A 109 -9.08 -11.73 21.44
CA HIS A 109 -10.22 -12.57 21.16
C HIS A 109 -11.19 -12.51 22.36
N PHE A 110 -12.02 -11.47 22.38
CA PHE A 110 -13.05 -11.27 23.39
C PHE A 110 -14.10 -12.40 23.30
N LYS A 111 -14.58 -12.88 24.45
CA LYS A 111 -15.60 -13.92 24.54
C LYS A 111 -16.67 -13.48 25.53
N CYS A 112 -17.92 -13.82 25.22
CA CYS A 112 -19.02 -13.58 26.14
C CYS A 112 -18.87 -14.50 27.36
N ASP A 113 -18.58 -13.89 28.51
CA ASP A 113 -18.34 -14.56 29.80
C ASP A 113 -19.40 -14.17 30.85
N GLY A 114 -20.45 -13.47 30.44
CA GLY A 114 -21.57 -13.08 31.30
C GLY A 114 -21.41 -11.72 31.99
N ARG A 115 -20.34 -10.96 31.69
CA ARG A 115 -20.17 -9.58 32.15
C ARG A 115 -21.19 -8.62 31.53
N GLN A 116 -21.67 -7.66 32.32
CA GLN A 116 -22.78 -6.79 31.94
C GLN A 116 -22.54 -5.30 32.22
N HIS A 117 -21.45 -4.92 32.90
CA HIS A 117 -21.17 -3.54 33.32
C HIS A 117 -19.75 -3.09 32.97
N CYS A 118 -19.56 -1.78 32.79
CA CYS A 118 -18.29 -1.15 32.43
C CYS A 118 -17.16 -1.39 33.43
N SER A 119 -17.49 -1.50 34.72
CA SER A 119 -16.54 -1.85 35.79
C SER A 119 -15.81 -3.17 35.55
N GLN A 120 -16.40 -4.07 34.76
CA GLN A 120 -15.88 -5.41 34.49
C GLN A 120 -15.08 -5.50 33.18
N MET A 121 -15.05 -4.43 32.38
CA MET A 121 -14.29 -4.38 31.12
C MET A 121 -12.87 -3.87 31.34
N THR A 122 -11.96 -4.32 30.48
CA THR A 122 -10.53 -3.96 30.51
C THR A 122 -10.17 -2.94 29.44
N SER A 123 -10.98 -2.81 28.39
CA SER A 123 -10.81 -1.80 27.34
C SER A 123 -12.15 -1.35 26.74
N ARG A 124 -12.14 -0.20 26.07
CA ARG A 124 -13.33 0.32 25.36
C ARG A 124 -13.70 -0.58 24.18
N GLU A 125 -12.72 -1.16 23.50
CA GLU A 125 -12.91 -2.09 22.38
C GLU A 125 -13.59 -3.40 22.85
N GLU A 126 -13.25 -3.88 24.05
CA GLU A 126 -13.92 -5.01 24.69
C GLU A 126 -15.39 -4.69 24.97
N ALA A 127 -15.67 -3.53 25.56
CA ALA A 127 -17.05 -3.10 25.83
C ALA A 127 -17.87 -3.00 24.54
N VAL A 128 -17.29 -2.44 23.47
CA VAL A 128 -17.93 -2.36 22.14
C VAL A 128 -18.18 -3.75 21.56
N PHE A 129 -17.26 -4.71 21.75
CA PHE A 129 -17.48 -6.09 21.34
C PHE A 129 -18.67 -6.70 22.10
N PHE A 130 -18.75 -6.49 23.42
CA PHE A 130 -19.81 -7.08 24.25
C PHE A 130 -21.20 -6.57 23.88
N ILE A 131 -21.40 -5.27 23.62
CA ILE A 131 -22.72 -4.76 23.22
C ILE A 131 -23.18 -5.32 21.86
N ARG A 132 -22.24 -5.67 20.97
CA ARG A 132 -22.54 -6.17 19.62
C ARG A 132 -22.67 -7.69 19.55
N ASN A 133 -21.98 -8.43 20.42
CA ASN A 133 -21.82 -9.88 20.31
C ASN A 133 -22.39 -10.67 21.49
N CYS A 134 -22.67 -10.02 22.63
CA CYS A 134 -23.10 -10.71 23.86
C CYS A 134 -24.50 -10.28 24.31
N PRO A 135 -25.37 -11.23 24.73
CA PRO A 135 -26.71 -10.91 25.23
C PRO A 135 -26.67 -10.32 26.66
N ASN A 136 -27.65 -9.50 27.00
CA ASN A 136 -27.88 -8.90 28.34
C ASN A 136 -26.84 -7.87 28.82
N THR A 137 -26.20 -7.13 27.92
CA THR A 137 -25.28 -6.03 28.31
C THR A 137 -26.05 -4.81 28.84
N LYS A 138 -25.50 -4.15 29.87
CA LYS A 138 -26.06 -2.95 30.53
C LYS A 138 -24.99 -1.85 30.65
N MET A 139 -24.33 -1.57 29.53
CA MET A 139 -23.18 -0.66 29.42
C MET A 139 -23.45 0.56 28.52
N ASP A 140 -24.49 0.45 27.70
CA ASP A 140 -24.96 1.47 26.78
C ASP A 140 -26.36 1.90 27.27
N GLY A 141 -26.42 3.06 27.90
CA GLY A 141 -27.61 3.52 28.63
C GLY A 141 -28.63 4.20 27.71
N ASP A 142 -28.14 4.87 26.67
CA ASP A 142 -28.88 5.61 25.67
C ASP A 142 -28.99 4.87 24.31
N ASN A 143 -28.33 3.72 24.18
CA ASN A 143 -28.37 2.81 23.03
C ASN A 143 -27.84 3.45 21.73
N ASP A 144 -26.83 4.30 21.86
CA ASP A 144 -26.19 4.97 20.73
C ASP A 144 -25.04 4.14 20.11
N GLY A 145 -24.71 3.00 20.72
CA GLY A 145 -23.64 2.10 20.30
C GLY A 145 -22.27 2.46 20.89
N VAL A 146 -22.21 3.39 21.84
CA VAL A 146 -21.00 3.80 22.55
C VAL A 146 -21.13 3.39 24.03
N PRO A 147 -20.51 2.26 24.43
CA PRO A 147 -20.60 1.83 25.82
C PRO A 147 -19.65 2.65 26.70
N CYS A 148 -20.02 2.78 27.98
CA CYS A 148 -19.16 3.31 29.04
C CYS A 148 -18.75 4.78 28.92
N GLU A 149 -19.56 5.63 28.30
CA GLU A 149 -19.24 7.06 28.09
C GLU A 149 -18.98 7.85 29.39
N ASN A 150 -19.60 7.42 30.49
CA ASN A 150 -19.47 8.07 31.80
C ASN A 150 -18.33 7.49 32.67
N ASP A 151 -17.51 6.58 32.13
CA ASP A 151 -16.41 5.92 32.85
C ASP A 151 -15.06 6.51 32.43
N SER A 152 -14.41 7.26 33.33
CA SER A 152 -13.14 7.95 33.05
C SER A 152 -11.93 7.02 32.83
N ARG A 153 -12.11 5.70 32.91
CA ARG A 153 -11.07 4.71 32.62
C ARG A 153 -10.94 4.43 31.11
N PHE A 154 -11.90 4.86 30.30
CA PHE A 154 -11.99 4.60 28.86
C PHE A 154 -12.08 5.88 28.02
#